data_AF-A0A1G4TCX8-F1
#
_entry.id   AF-A0A1G4TCX8-F1
#
_cell.length_a   1.000
_cell.length_b   1.000
_cell.length_c   1.000
_cell.angle_alpha   90.00
_cell.angle_beta   90.00
_cell.angle_gamma   90.00
#
_symmetry.space_group_name_H-M   'P 1'
#
loop_
_entity.id
_entity.type
_entity.pdbx_description
1 polymer ?
#
loop_
_entity_poly.entity_id
_entity_poly.type
_entity_poly.pdbx_seq_one_letter_code
_entity_poly.pdbx_strand_id
1 'polypeptide(L)'
;MVERRIDHVEVEIDGVRRAVAIDLEESPLGWLARRRGRDGRSFIAPVQLIAGERLRADFTRAGMAPRLTANWDAVTRADRAGGAAGLNASEAMLAARQRVGRALEAAGPEFSGLLMDVCCFLKGLEQVEQERCWPNRTAKVVLALGLDRLARHYGLSAAARGPARARTRAWKAAEGAGGEGA
;
A
#
# COMPACT_ATOMS: atom_id res chain seq x y z
N MET A 1 -17.94 -20.07 -12.78
CA MET A 1 -17.66 -19.74 -11.37
C MET A 1 -16.17 -19.50 -11.28
N VAL A 2 -15.72 -18.25 -11.24
CA VAL A 2 -14.29 -17.90 -11.14
C VAL A 2 -13.91 -18.01 -9.66
N GLU A 3 -12.96 -18.88 -9.35
CA GLU A 3 -12.48 -19.07 -7.98
C GLU A 3 -11.61 -17.88 -7.57
N ARG A 4 -12.21 -16.91 -6.88
CA ARG A 4 -11.54 -15.68 -6.45
C ARG A 4 -10.41 -16.01 -5.47
N ARG A 5 -9.18 -15.66 -5.82
CA ARG A 5 -8.03 -15.84 -4.93
C ARG A 5 -7.89 -14.67 -3.98
N ILE A 6 -8.48 -14.81 -2.80
CA ILE A 6 -8.33 -13.86 -1.68
C ILE A 6 -7.07 -14.24 -0.90
N ASP A 7 -6.07 -13.35 -0.90
CA ASP A 7 -4.85 -13.55 -0.11
C ASP A 7 -4.97 -12.79 1.23
N HIS A 8 -4.63 -13.47 2.33
CA HIS A 8 -4.51 -12.85 3.64
C HIS A 8 -3.06 -12.48 3.92
N VAL A 9 -2.80 -11.19 4.10
CA VAL A 9 -1.48 -10.66 4.43
C VAL A 9 -1.49 -10.18 5.87
N GLU A 10 -0.58 -10.71 6.69
CA GLU A 10 -0.28 -10.13 7.99
C GLU A 10 0.60 -8.88 7.80
N VAL A 11 0.07 -7.74 8.23
CA VAL A 11 0.81 -6.48 8.30
C VAL A 11 0.66 -5.89 9.68
N GLU A 12 1.65 -5.11 10.08
CA GLU A 12 1.57 -4.31 11.29
C GLU A 12 1.13 -2.90 10.89
N ILE A 13 0.10 -2.39 11.55
CA ILE A 13 -0.46 -1.05 11.36
C ILE A 13 -0.32 -0.32 12.69
N ASP A 14 0.50 0.72 12.74
CA ASP A 14 0.77 1.50 13.96
C ASP A 14 1.20 0.61 15.16
N GLY A 15 2.04 -0.40 14.89
CA GLY A 15 2.51 -1.36 15.90
C GLY A 15 1.55 -2.52 16.20
N VAL A 16 0.36 -2.53 15.60
CA VAL A 16 -0.65 -3.58 15.82
C VAL A 16 -0.71 -4.52 14.62
N ARG A 17 -0.47 -5.82 14.85
CA ARG A 17 -0.62 -6.85 13.82
C ARG A 17 -2.08 -7.01 13.40
N ARG A 18 -2.33 -6.96 12.10
CA ARG A 18 -3.65 -7.14 11.49
C ARG A 18 -3.54 -8.01 10.24
N ALA A 19 -4.47 -8.94 10.09
CA ALA A 19 -4.66 -9.67 8.85
C ALA A 19 -5.52 -8.82 7.90
N VAL A 20 -4.97 -8.49 6.73
CA VAL A 20 -5.66 -7.75 5.67
C VAL A 20 -5.95 -8.71 4.53
N ALA A 21 -7.22 -8.84 4.17
CA ALA A 21 -7.64 -9.57 2.98
C ALA A 21 -7.48 -8.68 1.75
N ILE A 22 -6.82 -9.20 0.71
CA ILE A 22 -6.66 -8.50 -0.56
C ILE A 22 -7.11 -9.44 -1.67
N ASP A 23 -8.07 -8.97 -2.47
CA ASP A 23 -8.39 -9.63 -3.72
C ASP A 23 -7.39 -9.14 -4.79
N LEU A 24 -6.44 -10.01 -5.14
CA LEU A 24 -5.43 -9.65 -6.13
C LEU A 24 -6.01 -9.55 -7.54
N GLU A 25 -7.12 -10.22 -7.86
CA GLU A 25 -7.73 -10.20 -9.19
C GLU A 25 -8.42 -8.86 -9.47
N GLU A 26 -9.02 -8.28 -8.43
CA GLU A 26 -9.66 -6.96 -8.50
C GLU A 26 -8.72 -5.80 -8.14
N SER A 27 -7.54 -6.11 -7.61
CA SER A 27 -6.54 -5.10 -7.22
C SER A 27 -5.83 -4.50 -8.45
N PRO A 28 -5.88 -3.17 -8.65
CA PRO A 28 -5.15 -2.48 -9.72
C PRO A 28 -3.63 -2.71 -9.67
N LEU A 29 -3.06 -2.91 -8.49
CA LEU A 29 -1.63 -3.21 -8.31
C LEU A 29 -1.36 -4.72 -8.18
N GLY A 30 -2.39 -5.56 -8.24
CA GLY A 30 -2.29 -7.00 -8.07
C GLY A 30 -1.36 -7.65 -9.10
N TRP A 31 -1.29 -7.11 -10.32
CA TRP A 31 -0.36 -7.59 -11.35
C TRP A 31 1.11 -7.37 -10.98
N LEU A 32 1.44 -6.26 -10.29
CA LEU A 32 2.80 -6.00 -9.77
C LEU A 32 3.14 -6.95 -8.62
N ALA A 33 2.17 -7.24 -7.75
CA ALA A 33 2.36 -8.16 -6.64
C ALA A 33 2.56 -9.62 -7.12
N ARG A 34 1.89 -10.01 -8.22
CA ARG A 34 2.03 -11.34 -8.82
C ARG A 34 3.33 -11.52 -9.60
N ARG A 35 3.80 -10.46 -10.28
CA ARG A 35 4.95 -10.57 -11.18
C ARG A 35 6.23 -10.76 -10.36
N ARG A 36 6.89 -11.89 -10.59
CA ARG A 36 8.15 -12.24 -9.93
C ARG A 36 9.33 -11.80 -10.79
N GLY A 37 10.35 -11.24 -10.14
CA GLY A 37 11.63 -10.91 -10.75
C GLY A 37 12.46 -12.16 -11.06
N ARG A 38 13.64 -11.94 -11.64
CA ARG A 38 14.62 -13.00 -11.91
C ARG A 38 15.12 -13.68 -10.62
N ASP A 39 15.01 -12.97 -9.50
CA ASP A 39 15.29 -13.42 -8.13
C ASP A 39 14.12 -14.15 -7.47
N GLY A 40 13.00 -14.34 -8.18
CA GLY A 40 11.81 -15.03 -7.65
C GLY A 40 11.02 -14.23 -6.62
N ARG A 41 11.34 -12.94 -6.40
CA ARG A 41 10.63 -12.03 -5.49
C ARG A 41 9.57 -11.23 -6.23
N SER A 42 8.45 -10.93 -5.57
CA SER A 42 7.42 -10.02 -6.10
C SER A 42 7.99 -8.62 -6.34
N PHE A 43 7.46 -7.91 -7.33
CA PHE A 43 7.93 -6.55 -7.65
C PHE A 43 7.64 -5.53 -6.56
N ILE A 44 6.56 -5.72 -5.81
CA ILE A 44 6.22 -4.90 -4.64
C ILE A 44 5.97 -5.80 -3.44
N ALA A 45 6.36 -5.33 -2.26
CA ALA A 45 6.10 -5.99 -0.99
C ALA A 45 4.60 -5.89 -0.61
N PRO A 46 4.09 -6.78 0.25
CA PRO A 46 2.69 -6.73 0.63
C PRO A 46 2.25 -5.41 1.30
N VAL A 47 3.13 -4.80 2.11
CA VAL A 47 2.89 -3.49 2.72
C VAL A 47 2.80 -2.37 1.68
N GLN A 48 3.61 -2.44 0.62
CA GLN A 48 3.59 -1.49 -0.48
C GLN A 48 2.31 -1.63 -1.30
N LEU A 49 1.87 -2.86 -1.54
CA LEU A 49 0.59 -3.14 -2.18
C LEU A 49 -0.57 -2.51 -1.39
N ILE A 50 -0.66 -2.77 -0.09
CA ILE A 50 -1.72 -2.22 0.77
C ILE A 50 -1.67 -0.68 0.79
N ALA A 51 -0.47 -0.10 0.85
CA ALA A 51 -0.30 1.35 0.82
C ALA A 51 -0.84 1.98 -0.48
N GLY A 52 -0.52 1.39 -1.63
CA GLY A 52 -1.01 1.85 -2.93
C GLY A 52 -2.52 1.67 -3.10
N GLU A 53 -3.06 0.52 -2.67
CA GLU A 53 -4.51 0.26 -2.68
C GLU A 53 -5.28 1.22 -1.77
N ARG A 54 -4.72 1.56 -0.60
CA ARG A 54 -5.31 2.55 0.30
C ARG A 54 -5.35 3.94 -0.32
N LEU A 55 -4.26 4.37 -0.97
CA LEU A 55 -4.23 5.63 -1.71
C LEU A 55 -5.30 5.65 -2.81
N ARG A 56 -5.43 4.57 -3.58
CA ARG A 56 -6.44 4.43 -4.65
C ARG A 56 -7.86 4.50 -4.09
N ALA A 57 -8.12 3.85 -2.97
CA ALA A 57 -9.42 3.88 -2.30
C ALA A 57 -9.79 5.31 -1.87
N ASP A 58 -8.86 6.05 -1.26
CA ASP A 58 -9.07 7.44 -0.87
C ASP A 58 -9.27 8.36 -2.08
N PHE A 59 -8.49 8.19 -3.16
CA PHE A 59 -8.65 8.93 -4.41
C PHE A 59 -10.04 8.71 -5.04
N THR A 60 -10.56 7.50 -4.98
CA THR A 60 -11.88 7.15 -5.50
C THR A 60 -12.98 7.78 -4.64
N ARG A 61 -12.88 7.68 -3.31
CA ARG A 61 -13.81 8.33 -2.36
C ARG A 61 -13.80 9.85 -2.47
N ALA A 62 -12.67 10.45 -2.84
CA ALA A 62 -12.51 11.87 -3.07
C ALA A 62 -13.24 12.37 -4.35
N GLY A 63 -13.73 11.45 -5.19
CA GLY A 63 -14.34 11.76 -6.48
C GLY A 63 -13.35 12.40 -7.45
N MET A 64 -12.06 12.04 -7.34
CA MET A 64 -10.99 12.60 -8.18
C MET A 64 -10.73 11.76 -9.44
N ALA A 65 -11.35 10.59 -9.57
CA ALA A 65 -11.26 9.77 -10.77
C ALA A 65 -11.91 10.50 -11.97
N PRO A 66 -11.30 10.43 -13.18
CA PRO A 66 -11.91 10.96 -14.39
C PRO A 66 -13.29 10.34 -14.62
N ARG A 67 -14.33 11.16 -14.77
CA ARG A 67 -15.68 10.68 -15.06
C ARG A 67 -15.78 10.35 -16.55
N LEU A 68 -15.74 9.05 -16.90
CA LEU A 68 -15.78 8.62 -18.31
C LEU A 68 -17.19 8.46 -18.90
N THR A 69 -18.27 8.49 -18.10
CA THR A 69 -19.65 8.37 -18.62
C THR A 69 -20.66 9.19 -17.78
N ALA A 70 -21.78 9.54 -18.42
CA ALA A 70 -22.91 10.22 -17.77
C ALA A 70 -23.45 9.40 -16.59
N ASN A 71 -23.71 10.09 -15.48
CA ASN A 71 -24.05 9.48 -14.20
C ASN A 71 -25.51 9.04 -14.14
N TRP A 72 -25.79 7.78 -14.48
CA TRP A 72 -27.13 7.18 -14.30
C TRP A 72 -27.43 6.82 -12.83
N ASP A 73 -26.43 6.88 -11.95
CA ASP A 73 -26.51 6.45 -10.55
C ASP A 73 -26.84 7.61 -9.58
N ALA A 74 -26.78 8.87 -10.05
CA ALA A 74 -27.33 10.02 -9.33
C ALA A 74 -28.87 9.98 -9.24
N VAL A 75 -29.54 9.27 -10.14
CA VAL A 75 -31.01 9.20 -10.19
C VAL A 75 -31.57 8.25 -9.13
N THR A 76 -30.83 7.22 -8.72
CA THR A 76 -31.31 6.18 -7.79
C THR A 76 -31.06 6.51 -6.31
N ARG A 77 -30.12 7.41 -6.01
CA ARG A 77 -29.71 7.73 -4.63
C ARG A 77 -30.52 8.87 -3.99
N ALA A 78 -31.26 9.63 -4.79
CA ALA A 78 -32.11 10.72 -4.31
C ALA A 78 -33.28 10.24 -3.43
N ASP A 79 -33.77 9.00 -3.63
CA ASP A 79 -34.98 8.49 -2.97
C ASP A 79 -34.74 7.73 -1.64
N ARG A 80 -33.49 7.49 -1.21
CA ARG A 80 -33.23 6.70 0.02
C ARG A 80 -32.63 7.47 1.19
N ALA A 81 -32.41 8.77 1.08
CA ALA A 81 -31.83 9.57 2.17
C ALA A 81 -32.88 10.02 3.19
N GLY A 82 -33.58 9.05 3.80
CA GLY A 82 -34.35 9.24 5.03
C GLY A 82 -33.65 8.54 6.19
N GLY A 83 -32.91 9.29 7.01
CA GLY A 83 -32.56 8.88 8.38
C GLY A 83 -31.06 8.75 8.73
N ALA A 84 -30.65 9.61 9.66
CA ALA A 84 -29.58 9.47 10.68
C ALA A 84 -28.08 9.52 10.30
N ALA A 85 -27.45 10.64 10.69
CA ALA A 85 -26.12 10.81 11.29
C ALA A 85 -24.93 10.02 10.70
N GLY A 86 -24.48 10.45 9.52
CA GLY A 86 -23.14 10.23 9.00
C GLY A 86 -22.71 11.50 8.27
N LEU A 87 -21.40 11.76 8.17
CA LEU A 87 -20.84 12.90 7.41
C LEU A 87 -21.65 13.10 6.13
N ASN A 88 -22.08 14.34 5.86
CA ASN A 88 -22.74 14.61 4.58
C ASN A 88 -21.79 14.17 3.44
N ALA A 89 -22.34 13.67 2.33
CA ALA A 89 -21.51 13.06 1.27
C ALA A 89 -20.34 13.97 0.84
N SER A 90 -20.56 15.28 0.87
CA SER A 90 -19.57 16.33 0.63
C SER A 90 -18.43 16.35 1.66
N GLU A 91 -18.71 16.24 2.96
CA GLU A 91 -17.71 16.14 4.03
C GLU A 91 -16.87 14.87 3.88
N ALA A 92 -17.50 13.74 3.56
CA ALA A 92 -16.77 12.49 3.34
C ALA A 92 -15.80 12.59 2.14
N MET A 93 -16.24 13.24 1.05
CA MET A 93 -15.39 13.54 -0.11
C MET A 93 -14.25 14.50 0.25
N LEU A 94 -14.53 15.56 1.02
CA LEU A 94 -13.53 16.52 1.45
C LEU A 94 -12.48 15.88 2.36
N ALA A 95 -12.91 15.04 3.31
CA ALA A 95 -12.01 14.28 4.18
C ALA A 95 -11.13 13.31 3.37
N ALA A 96 -11.68 12.66 2.34
CA ALA A 96 -10.91 11.82 1.44
C ALA A 96 -9.87 12.62 0.64
N ARG A 97 -10.20 13.81 0.13
CA ARG A 97 -9.25 14.72 -0.53
C ARG A 97 -8.09 15.10 0.38
N GLN A 98 -8.39 15.41 1.65
CA GLN A 98 -7.35 15.73 2.63
C GLN A 98 -6.43 14.53 2.90
N ARG A 99 -6.98 13.31 3.00
CA ARG A 99 -6.15 12.09 3.16
C ARG A 99 -5.24 11.85 1.96
N VAL A 100 -5.73 12.00 0.73
CA VAL A 100 -4.91 11.92 -0.49
C VAL A 100 -3.81 12.97 -0.45
N GLY A 101 -4.14 14.23 -0.14
CA GLY A 101 -3.17 15.32 -0.05
C GLY A 101 -2.05 15.03 0.94
N ARG A 102 -2.39 14.63 2.17
CA ARG A 102 -1.41 14.29 3.22
C ARG A 102 -0.53 13.10 2.84
N ALA A 103 -1.10 12.09 2.19
CA ALA A 103 -0.35 10.92 1.74
C ALA A 103 0.69 11.29 0.66
N LEU A 104 0.31 12.13 -0.30
CA LEU A 104 1.21 12.62 -1.35
C LEU A 104 2.27 13.57 -0.79
N GLU A 105 1.91 14.45 0.15
CA GLU A 105 2.85 15.32 0.84
C GLU A 105 3.90 14.52 1.62
N ALA A 106 3.48 13.50 2.36
CA ALA A 106 4.38 12.60 3.08
C ALA A 106 5.25 11.73 2.15
N ALA A 107 4.73 11.38 0.97
CA ALA A 107 5.53 10.72 -0.06
C ALA A 107 6.63 11.63 -0.60
N GLY A 108 6.29 12.90 -0.85
CA GLY A 108 7.18 13.93 -1.38
C GLY A 108 6.95 14.20 -2.87
N PRO A 109 7.31 15.40 -3.36
CA PRO A 109 7.01 15.85 -4.73
C PRO A 109 7.60 14.93 -5.81
N GLU A 110 8.77 14.33 -5.53
CA GLU A 110 9.45 13.40 -6.43
C GLU A 110 8.63 12.14 -6.77
N PHE A 111 7.77 11.70 -5.84
CA PHE A 111 6.99 10.47 -5.99
C PHE A 111 5.51 10.72 -6.24
N SER A 112 4.98 11.88 -5.84
CA SER A 112 3.55 12.19 -5.93
C SER A 112 2.97 11.98 -7.33
N GLY A 113 3.66 12.49 -8.35
CA GLY A 113 3.22 12.30 -9.74
C GLY A 113 3.21 10.83 -10.15
N LEU A 114 4.28 10.09 -9.84
CA LEU A 114 4.41 8.66 -10.16
C LEU A 114 3.34 7.81 -9.45
N LEU A 115 3.10 8.09 -8.18
CA LEU A 115 2.10 7.39 -7.37
C LEU A 115 0.69 7.63 -7.90
N MET A 116 0.38 8.85 -8.32
CA MET A 116 -0.89 9.17 -8.97
C MET A 116 -1.03 8.44 -10.32
N ASP A 117 0.00 8.49 -11.17
CA ASP A 117 0.01 7.82 -12.47
C ASP A 117 -0.28 6.32 -12.35
N VAL A 118 0.43 5.63 -11.45
CA VAL A 118 0.36 4.17 -11.34
C VAL A 118 -0.80 3.71 -10.45
N CYS A 119 -0.97 4.30 -9.26
CA CYS A 119 -1.97 3.82 -8.31
C CYS A 119 -3.37 4.33 -8.62
N CYS A 120 -3.50 5.56 -9.14
CA CYS A 120 -4.79 6.23 -9.32
C CYS A 120 -5.28 6.20 -10.77
N PHE A 121 -4.39 6.51 -11.72
CA PHE A 121 -4.70 6.52 -13.15
C PHE A 121 -4.38 5.20 -13.85
N LEU A 122 -3.78 4.23 -13.14
CA LEU A 122 -3.54 2.88 -13.61
C LEU A 122 -2.65 2.81 -14.87
N LYS A 123 -1.76 3.80 -15.04
CA LYS A 123 -0.79 3.79 -16.13
C LYS A 123 0.18 2.62 -15.98
N GLY A 124 0.55 2.02 -17.11
CA GLY A 124 1.61 1.01 -17.16
C GLY A 124 2.98 1.61 -16.88
N LEU A 125 3.90 0.84 -16.29
CA LEU A 125 5.25 1.32 -15.99
C LEU A 125 6.02 1.76 -17.24
N GLU A 126 5.82 1.06 -18.36
CA GLU A 126 6.45 1.38 -19.64
C GLU A 126 5.97 2.73 -20.18
N GLN A 127 4.67 3.03 -20.04
CA GLN A 127 4.11 4.33 -20.41
C GLN A 127 4.71 5.44 -19.53
N VAL A 128 4.81 5.21 -18.22
CA VAL A 128 5.42 6.16 -17.29
C VAL A 128 6.90 6.41 -17.64
N GLU A 129 7.66 5.38 -18.00
CA GLU A 129 9.05 5.51 -18.42
C GLU A 129 9.18 6.36 -19.68
N GLN A 130 8.30 6.15 -20.66
CA GLN A 130 8.27 6.96 -21.89
C GLN A 130 7.90 8.42 -21.61
N GLU A 131 6.82 8.68 -20.88
CA GLU A 131 6.35 10.03 -20.56
C GLU A 131 7.37 10.84 -19.75
N ARG A 132 8.18 10.17 -18.91
CA ARG A 132 9.20 10.79 -18.06
C ARG A 132 10.61 10.74 -18.65
N CYS A 133 10.77 10.20 -19.86
CA CYS A 133 12.06 9.95 -20.51
C CYS A 133 13.04 9.17 -19.61
N TRP A 134 12.53 8.23 -18.82
CA TRP A 134 13.36 7.40 -17.95
C TRP A 134 13.93 6.19 -18.71
N PRO A 135 15.14 5.73 -18.34
CA PRO A 135 15.66 4.46 -18.85
C PRO A 135 14.74 3.29 -18.49
N ASN A 136 14.74 2.27 -19.34
CA ASN A 136 13.96 1.04 -19.13
C ASN A 136 14.15 0.47 -17.72
N ARG A 137 13.04 0.03 -17.11
CA ARG A 137 12.98 -0.60 -15.76
C ARG A 137 13.26 0.34 -14.59
N THR A 138 13.39 1.65 -14.81
CA THR A 138 13.56 2.65 -13.75
C THR A 138 12.28 2.85 -12.95
N ALA A 139 11.11 2.87 -13.61
CA ALA A 139 9.85 3.18 -12.94
C ALA A 139 9.53 2.18 -11.84
N LYS A 140 9.93 0.92 -11.99
CA LYS A 140 9.79 -0.10 -10.94
C LYS A 140 10.51 0.32 -9.65
N VAL A 141 11.77 0.73 -9.75
CA VAL A 141 12.60 1.06 -8.58
C VAL A 141 12.06 2.32 -7.89
N VAL A 142 11.76 3.35 -8.68
CA VAL A 142 11.23 4.61 -8.14
C VAL A 142 9.84 4.41 -7.52
N LEU A 143 9.00 3.57 -8.13
CA LEU A 143 7.68 3.23 -7.58
C LEU A 143 7.82 2.52 -6.23
N ALA A 144 8.73 1.56 -6.11
CA ALA A 144 8.97 0.86 -4.84
C ALA A 144 9.37 1.85 -3.73
N LEU A 145 10.26 2.81 -4.02
CA LEU A 145 10.66 3.87 -3.08
C LEU A 145 9.49 4.77 -2.67
N GLY A 146 8.63 5.14 -3.63
CA GLY A 146 7.42 5.92 -3.35
C GLY A 146 6.41 5.15 -2.50
N LEU A 147 6.20 3.86 -2.79
CA LEU A 147 5.30 3.00 -2.00
C LEU A 147 5.85 2.76 -0.59
N ASP A 148 7.16 2.70 -0.38
CA ASP A 148 7.76 2.65 0.96
C ASP A 148 7.48 3.92 1.78
N ARG A 149 7.51 5.09 1.12
CA ARG A 149 7.14 6.36 1.77
C ARG A 149 5.67 6.37 2.16
N LEU A 150 4.78 5.91 1.28
CA LEU A 150 3.35 5.75 1.61
C LEU A 150 3.11 4.74 2.73
N ALA A 151 3.79 3.60 2.70
CA ALA A 151 3.67 2.59 3.75
C ALA A 151 4.01 3.19 5.12
N ARG A 152 5.12 3.94 5.21
CA ARG A 152 5.47 4.67 6.44
C ARG A 152 4.40 5.70 6.85
N HIS A 153 3.85 6.46 5.91
CA HIS A 153 2.78 7.42 6.20
C HIS A 153 1.53 6.75 6.79
N TYR A 154 1.17 5.57 6.27
CA TYR A 154 0.04 4.80 6.75
C TYR A 154 0.33 3.93 7.98
N GLY A 155 1.53 4.04 8.56
CA GLY A 155 1.95 3.23 9.71
C GLY A 155 2.11 1.74 9.38
N LEU A 156 2.29 1.39 8.11
CA LEU A 156 2.40 0.02 7.65
C LEU A 156 3.86 -0.45 7.75
N SER A 157 4.08 -1.54 8.48
CA SER A 157 5.36 -2.24 8.52
C SER A 157 5.15 -3.73 8.26
N ALA A 158 6.21 -4.38 7.74
CA ALA A 158 6.16 -5.82 7.55
C ALA A 158 6.13 -6.48 8.93
N ALA A 159 5.10 -7.27 9.22
CA ALA A 159 5.07 -8.06 10.44
C ALA A 159 6.28 -9.01 10.42
N ALA A 160 7.20 -8.82 11.36
CA ALA A 160 8.36 -9.71 11.50
C ALA A 160 7.87 -11.10 11.93
N ARG A 161 7.80 -12.04 10.98
CA ARG A 161 7.64 -13.47 11.29
C ARG A 161 9.00 -14.04 11.68
N GLY A 162 9.31 -13.94 12.96
CA GLY A 162 10.37 -14.74 13.57
C GLY A 162 9.99 -16.23 13.53
N PRO A 163 10.97 -17.15 13.58
CA PRO A 163 10.68 -18.57 13.72
C PRO A 163 9.76 -18.79 14.94
N ALA A 164 8.79 -19.72 14.83
CA ALA A 164 7.77 -19.98 15.86
C ALA A 164 8.36 -20.28 17.25
N ARG A 165 9.66 -20.61 17.31
CA ARG A 165 10.43 -20.71 18.54
C ARG A 165 11.77 -20.02 18.36
N ALA A 166 12.05 -19.01 19.17
CA ALA A 166 13.39 -18.47 19.30
C ALA A 166 14.27 -19.53 20.01
N ARG A 167 15.41 -19.90 19.42
CA ARG A 167 16.43 -20.68 20.15
C ARG A 167 17.00 -19.76 21.23
N THR A 168 16.63 -19.99 22.49
CA THR A 168 17.22 -19.31 23.63
C THR A 168 18.73 -19.56 23.61
N ARG A 169 19.53 -18.53 23.30
CA ARG A 169 20.96 -18.58 23.51
C ARG A 169 21.21 -18.02 24.90
N ALA A 170 21.58 -18.89 25.84
CA ALA A 170 22.08 -18.44 27.12
C ALA A 170 23.46 -17.79 26.90
N TRP A 171 23.55 -16.50 27.22
CA TRP A 171 24.84 -15.84 27.32
C TRP A 171 25.56 -16.41 28.54
N LYS A 172 26.61 -17.21 28.33
CA LYS A 172 27.53 -17.57 29.40
C LYS A 172 28.63 -16.51 29.42
N ALA A 173 28.70 -15.75 30.50
CA ALA A 173 29.90 -15.00 30.81
C ALA A 173 31.02 -16.02 31.09
N ALA A 174 32.18 -15.87 30.43
CA ALA A 174 33.35 -16.66 30.75
C ALA A 174 33.81 -16.26 32.16
N GLU A 175 33.74 -17.18 33.12
CA GLU A 175 34.39 -16.99 34.41
C GLU A 175 35.90 -16.91 34.16
N GLY A 176 36.50 -15.79 34.58
CA GLY A 176 37.93 -15.60 34.52
C GLY A 176 38.63 -16.64 35.38
N ALA A 177 39.51 -17.42 34.74
CA ALA A 177 40.51 -18.21 35.43
C ALA A 177 41.50 -17.25 36.12
N GLY A 178 41.21 -16.90 37.37
CA GLY A 178 42.16 -16.28 38.29
C GLY A 178 42.93 -17.37 39.03
N GLY A 179 44.01 -17.85 38.42
CA GLY A 179 45.01 -18.67 39.09
C GLY A 179 46.20 -17.81 39.48
N GLU A 180 46.40 -17.62 40.79
CA GLU A 180 47.68 -17.19 41.43
C GLU A 180 47.43 -17.23 42.95
N GLY A 181 48.19 -17.87 43.83
CA GLY A 181 49.40 -18.68 43.76
C GLY A 181 49.77 -19.14 45.18
N ALA A 182 50.91 -19.85 45.28
CA ALA A 182 51.59 -20.45 46.45
C ALA A 182 51.33 -21.95 46.67
#